data_AF-A0A941NUU8-F1
#
_entry.id   AF-A0A941NUU8-F1
#
_cell.length_a   1.000
_cell.length_b   1.000
_cell.length_c   1.000
_cell.angle_alpha   90.00
_cell.angle_beta   90.00
_cell.angle_gamma   90.00
#
_symmetry.space_group_name_H-M   'P 1'
#
loop_
_entity.id
_entity.type
_entity.pdbx_description
1 polymer ?
#
loop_
_entity_poly.entity_id
_entity_poly.type
_entity_poly.pdbx_seq_one_letter_code
_entity_poly.pdbx_strand_id
1 'polypeptide(L)' 'MLEKLKKQKQVLEARIQKCENRNKQVERKQETRRKILVGSYFLDKAYKENKFDDIKKLMDDYLTRHSDRKLFDLPLK' A
#
# COMPACT_ATOMS: atom_id res chain seq x y z
N MET A 1 -40.07 6.42 24.51
CA MET A 1 -39.72 7.05 23.21
C MET A 1 -38.23 7.29 23.05
N LEU A 2 -37.55 7.82 24.08
CA LEU A 2 -36.12 8.14 24.06
C LEU A 2 -35.19 6.93 23.85
N GLU A 3 -35.48 5.78 24.47
CA GLU A 3 -34.68 4.56 24.29
C GLU A 3 -34.75 4.00 22.87
N LYS A 4 -35.91 4.10 22.22
CA LYS A 4 -36.09 3.68 20.82
C LYS A 4 -35.22 4.52 19.88
N LEU A 5 -35.16 5.83 20.11
CA LEU A 5 -34.30 6.75 19.37
C LEU A 5 -32.81 6.47 19.60
N LYS A 6 -32.41 6.18 20.86
CA LYS A 6 -31.02 5.78 21.17
C LYS A 6 -30.61 4.49 20.47
N LYS A 7 -31.47 3.45 20.47
CA LYS A 7 -31.22 2.20 19.75
C LYS A 7 -31.11 2.41 18.24
N GLN A 8 -31.97 3.24 17.66
CA GLN A 8 -31.90 3.58 16.23
C GLN A 8 -30.59 4.31 15.87
N LYS A 9 -30.13 5.24 16.73
CA LYS A 9 -28.85 5.93 16.55
C LYS A 9 -27.67 4.96 16.54
N GLN A 10 -27.62 4.04 17.51
CA GLN A 10 -26.55 3.03 17.58
C GLN A 10 -26.51 2.11 16.36
N VAL A 11 -27.68 1.70 15.84
CA VAL A 11 -27.76 0.88 14.62
C VAL A 11 -27.25 1.66 13.41
N LEU A 12 -27.58 2.94 13.30
CA LEU A 12 -27.09 3.80 12.22
C LEU A 12 -25.58 4.04 12.32
N GLU A 13 -25.06 4.33 13.50
CA GLU A 13 -23.62 4.49 13.76
C GLU A 13 -22.84 3.22 13.40
N ALA A 14 -23.34 2.04 13.79
CA ALA A 14 -22.72 0.77 13.43
C ALA A 14 -22.71 0.53 11.90
N ARG A 15 -23.76 0.95 11.19
CA ARG A 15 -23.82 0.87 9.72
C ARG A 15 -22.83 1.84 9.06
N ILE A 16 -22.74 3.06 9.56
CA ILE A 16 -21.78 4.07 9.08
C ILE A 16 -20.35 3.53 9.25
N GLN A 17 -20.01 3.04 10.44
CA GLN A 17 -18.68 2.49 10.72
C GLN A 17 -18.33 1.32 9.80
N LYS A 18 -19.30 0.45 9.49
CA LYS A 18 -19.11 -0.67 8.57
C LYS A 18 -18.84 -0.19 7.14
N CYS A 19 -19.56 0.82 6.67
CA CYS A 19 -19.33 1.43 5.36
C CYS A 19 -17.95 2.10 5.28
N GLU A 20 -17.56 2.88 6.30
CA GLU A 20 -16.24 3.50 6.37
C GLU A 20 -15.11 2.47 6.34
N ASN A 21 -15.24 1.39 7.12
CA ASN A 21 -14.24 0.33 7.15
C ASN A 21 -14.11 -0.36 5.78
N ARG A 22 -15.23 -0.56 5.07
CA ARG A 22 -15.22 -1.10 3.71
C ARG A 22 -14.52 -0.15 2.75
N ASN A 23 -14.80 1.16 2.82
CA ASN A 23 -14.15 2.16 1.98
C ASN A 23 -12.65 2.21 2.22
N LYS A 24 -12.22 2.25 3.50
CA LYS A 24 -10.80 2.20 3.87
C LYS A 24 -10.10 0.94 3.34
N GLN A 25 -10.77 -0.22 3.36
CA GLN A 25 -10.21 -1.45 2.79
C GLN A 25 -10.07 -1.37 1.27
N VAL A 26 -11.07 -0.80 0.57
CA VAL A 26 -11.01 -0.60 -0.88
C VAL A 26 -9.89 0.38 -1.24
N GLU A 27 -9.76 1.48 -0.52
CA GLU A 27 -8.70 2.47 -0.71
C GLU A 27 -7.32 1.85 -0.52
N ARG A 28 -7.09 1.09 0.56
CA ARG A 28 -5.83 0.38 0.77
C ARG A 28 -5.51 -0.59 -0.36
N LYS A 29 -6.50 -1.34 -0.85
CA LYS A 29 -6.31 -2.25 -2.00
C LYS A 29 -5.94 -1.48 -3.26
N GLN A 30 -6.60 -0.36 -3.53
CA GLN A 30 -6.30 0.50 -4.68
C GLN A 30 -4.93 1.15 -4.55
N GLU A 31 -4.54 1.60 -3.36
CA GLU A 31 -3.22 2.18 -3.10
C GLU A 31 -2.10 1.16 -3.32
N THR A 32 -2.25 -0.06 -2.79
CA THR A 32 -1.32 -1.16 -3.06
C THR A 32 -1.24 -1.47 -4.55
N ARG A 33 -2.38 -1.49 -5.25
CA ARG A 33 -2.40 -1.72 -6.70
C ARG A 33 -1.68 -0.61 -7.47
N ARG A 34 -1.84 0.66 -7.09
CA ARG A 34 -1.12 1.79 -7.68
C ARG A 34 0.40 1.64 -7.49
N LYS A 35 0.85 1.32 -6.26
CA LYS A 35 2.28 1.11 -5.97
C LYS A 35 2.87 -0.03 -6.82
N ILE A 36 2.15 -1.13 -6.95
CA ILE A 36 2.58 -2.26 -7.79
C ILE A 36 2.70 -1.84 -9.26
N LEU A 37 1.68 -1.17 -9.82
CA LEU A 37 1.68 -0.77 -11.22
C LEU A 37 2.78 0.24 -11.55
N VAL A 38 3.00 1.20 -10.66
CA VAL A 38 4.11 2.15 -10.80
C VAL A 38 5.43 1.41 -10.73
N GLY A 39 5.62 0.53 -9.74
CA GLY A 39 6.83 -0.29 -9.61
C GLY A 39 7.11 -1.16 -10.84
N SER A 40 6.10 -1.86 -11.35
CA SER A 40 6.26 -2.71 -12.55
C SER A 40 6.66 -1.88 -13.78
N TYR A 41 6.04 -0.72 -13.99
CA TYR A 41 6.38 0.16 -15.10
C TYR A 41 7.82 0.68 -15.00
N PHE A 42 8.26 1.11 -13.81
CA PHE A 42 9.62 1.60 -13.60
C PHE A 42 10.68 0.50 -13.83
N LEU A 43 10.41 -0.73 -13.37
CA LEU A 43 11.28 -1.87 -13.62
C LEU A 43 11.36 -2.19 -15.11
N ASP A 44 10.21 -2.31 -15.80
CA ASP A 44 10.17 -2.57 -17.24
C ASP A 44 10.92 -1.50 -18.03
N LYS A 45 10.76 -0.23 -17.65
CA LYS A 45 11.47 0.89 -18.28
C LYS A 45 12.98 0.78 -18.07
N ALA A 46 13.44 0.49 -16.86
CA ALA A 46 14.87 0.37 -16.59
C ALA A 46 15.50 -0.83 -17.31
N TYR A 47 14.79 -1.95 -17.44
CA TYR A 47 15.26 -3.07 -18.26
C TYR A 47 15.38 -2.69 -19.73
N LYS A 48 14.38 -1.99 -20.30
CA LYS A 48 14.43 -1.51 -21.69
C LYS A 48 15.57 -0.52 -21.95
N GLU A 49 15.87 0.33 -20.98
CA GLU A 49 16.94 1.34 -21.07
C GLU A 49 18.31 0.83 -20.61
N ASN A 50 18.43 -0.43 -20.16
CA ASN A 50 19.63 -0.99 -19.50
C ASN A 50 20.13 -0.15 -18.29
N LYS A 51 19.21 0.49 -17.56
CA LYS A 51 19.49 1.33 -16.37
C LYS A 51 19.08 0.65 -15.06
N PHE A 52 19.13 -0.68 -15.02
CA PHE A 52 18.75 -1.42 -13.81
C PHE A 52 19.68 -1.12 -12.63
N ASP A 53 20.97 -0.91 -12.89
CA ASP A 53 21.95 -0.59 -11.85
C ASP A 53 21.65 0.75 -11.14
N ASP A 54 21.09 1.73 -11.86
CA ASP A 54 20.66 3.00 -11.27
C ASP A 54 19.49 2.78 -10.29
N ILE A 55 18.54 1.91 -10.65
CA ILE A 55 17.47 1.50 -9.72
C ILE A 55 18.07 0.80 -8.51
N LYS A 56 19.02 -0.12 -8.70
CA LYS A 56 19.64 -0.86 -7.61
C LYS A 56 20.34 0.07 -6.61
N LYS A 57 21.02 1.12 -7.07
CA LYS A 57 21.60 2.18 -6.21
C LYS A 57 20.53 2.94 -5.42
N LEU A 58 19.44 3.34 -6.09
CA LEU A 58 18.33 4.02 -5.40
C LEU A 58 17.67 3.13 -4.34
N MET A 59 17.53 1.83 -4.63
CA MET A 59 17.01 0.85 -3.67
C MET A 59 17.98 0.59 -2.52
N ASP A 60 19.30 0.66 -2.75
CA ASP A 60 20.31 0.57 -1.71
C ASP A 60 20.17 1.68 -0.65
N ASP A 61 19.84 2.89 -1.09
CA ASP A 61 19.59 4.01 -0.20
C ASP A 61 18.24 3.95 0.50
N TYR A 62 17.20 3.50 -0.20
CA TYR A 62 15.84 3.48 0.31
C TYR A 62 15.52 2.29 1.23
N LEU A 63 16.05 1.10 0.94
CA LEU A 63 15.70 -0.12 1.67
C LEU A 63 16.54 -0.25 2.94
N THR A 64 15.88 -0.34 4.10
CA THR A 64 16.52 -0.54 5.41
C THR A 64 16.42 -1.98 5.91
N ARG A 65 15.36 -2.70 5.53
CA ARG A 65 15.09 -4.06 5.99
C ARG A 65 15.93 -5.08 5.25
N HIS A 66 16.59 -5.98 5.97
CA HIS A 66 17.41 -7.02 5.37
C HIS A 66 16.62 -7.92 4.39
N SER A 67 15.40 -8.31 4.75
CA SER A 67 14.53 -9.13 3.89
C SER A 67 14.34 -8.52 2.51
N ASP A 68 14.15 -7.20 2.46
CA ASP A 68 13.83 -6.48 1.24
C ASP A 68 15.12 -6.22 0.44
N ARG A 69 16.21 -5.87 1.12
CA ARG A 69 17.55 -5.71 0.50
C ARG A 69 18.04 -7.00 -0.17
N LYS A 70 17.72 -8.16 0.41
CA LYS A 70 18.05 -9.47 -0.17
C LYS A 70 17.36 -9.72 -1.52
N LEU A 71 16.17 -9.13 -1.76
CA LEU A 71 15.47 -9.26 -3.05
C LEU A 71 16.18 -8.56 -4.20
N PHE A 72 17.09 -7.63 -3.90
CA PHE A 72 17.85 -6.85 -4.87
C PHE A 72 19.34 -7.19 -4.86
N ASP A 73 19.74 -8.25 -4.16
CA ASP A 73 21.15 -8.63 -3.94
C ASP A 73 22.00 -7.46 -3.44
N LEU A 74 21.48 -6.72 -2.45
CA LEU A 74 22.14 -5.58 -1.82
C LEU A 74 22.87 -5.99 -0.54
N PRO A 75 24.01 -5.34 -0.20
CA PRO A 75 24.73 -5.62 1.03
C PRO A 75 23.89 -5.27 2.26
N LEU A 76 24.25 -5.82 3.43
CA LEU A 76 23.65 -5.39 4.69
C LEU A 76 24.06 -3.94 5.01
N LYS A 77 23.12 -3.18 5.55
CA LYS A 77 23.36 -1.85 6.14
C LYS A 77 23.45 -1.99 7.66
#